data_AF-F3GPE0-F1
#
_entry.id   AF-F3GPE0-F1
#
_cell.length_a   1.000
_cell.length_b   1.000
_cell.length_c   1.000
_cell.angle_alpha   90.00
_cell.angle_beta   90.00
_cell.angle_gamma   90.00
#
_symmetry.space_group_name_H-M   'P 1'
#
loop_
_entity.id
_entity.type
_entity.pdbx_description
1 polymer ?
#
loop_
_entity_poly.entity_id
_entity_poly.type
_entity_poly.pdbx_seq_one_letter_code
_entity_poly.pdbx_strand_id
1 'polypeptide(L)' 'NPLTSGDTPLLTCDVWEHAYYIDYRNLRPKYVEAFWNLVNWDFVAKQFAA' A
#
# COMPACT_ATOMS: atom_id res chain seq x y z
N ASN A 1 -11.05 4.43 -7.17
CA ASN A 1 -10.76 4.53 -5.72
C ASN A 1 -11.93 3.87 -5.01
N PRO A 2 -11.74 2.89 -4.11
CA PRO A 2 -12.84 2.19 -3.42
C PRO A 2 -13.87 3.12 -2.73
N LEU A 3 -13.46 4.35 -2.40
CA LEU A 3 -14.37 5.38 -1.89
C LEU A 3 -15.52 5.73 -2.85
N THR A 4 -15.36 5.53 -4.17
CA THR A 4 -16.43 5.80 -5.15
C THR A 4 -17.44 4.66 -5.24
N SER A 5 -17.12 3.47 -4.71
CA SER A 5 -18.02 2.32 -4.64
C SER A 5 -18.67 2.14 -3.26
N GLY A 6 -18.40 3.05 -2.31
CA GLY A 6 -18.88 2.94 -0.93
C GLY A 6 -18.10 1.93 -0.08
N ASP A 7 -17.00 1.39 -0.61
CA ASP A 7 -16.11 0.51 0.12
C ASP A 7 -15.16 1.32 1.01
N THR A 8 -14.79 0.74 2.16
CA THR A 8 -13.82 1.36 3.07
C THR A 8 -12.42 0.78 2.81
N PRO A 9 -11.49 1.54 2.21
CA PRO A 9 -10.13 1.08 1.98
C PRO A 9 -9.35 1.03 3.30
N LEU A 10 -8.82 -0.14 3.65
CA LEU A 10 -8.08 -0.35 4.90
C LEU A 10 -6.56 -0.15 4.75
N LEU A 11 -6.03 -0.45 3.56
CA LEU A 11 -4.61 -0.36 3.21
C LEU A 11 -4.48 -0.11 1.71
N THR A 12 -3.42 0.58 1.30
CA THR A 12 -3.06 0.74 -0.12
C THR A 12 -1.54 0.61 -0.29
N CYS A 13 -1.12 0.14 -1.47
CA CYS A 13 0.26 0.10 -1.90
C CYS A 13 0.33 0.80 -3.26
N ASP A 14 1.07 1.91 -3.36
CA ASP A 14 1.24 2.62 -4.62
C ASP A 14 2.22 1.84 -5.52
N VAL A 15 1.76 1.47 -6.72
CA VAL A 15 2.56 0.73 -7.72
C VAL A 15 2.88 1.57 -8.95
N TRP A 16 2.66 2.89 -8.89
CA TRP A 16 3.22 3.79 -9.88
C TRP A 16 4.74 3.81 -9.79
N GLU A 17 5.42 3.93 -10.92
CA GLU A 17 6.89 3.84 -10.97
C GLU A 17 7.55 4.87 -10.06
N HIS A 18 7.00 6.08 -9.93
CA HIS A 18 7.54 7.09 -9.02
C HIS A 18 7.63 6.63 -7.56
N ALA A 19 6.84 5.64 -7.13
CA ALA A 19 6.82 5.16 -5.76
C ALA A 19 8.00 4.23 -5.43
N TYR A 20 8.64 3.63 -6.45
CA TYR A 20 9.67 2.61 -6.24
C TYR A 20 10.86 2.64 -7.20
N TYR A 21 10.80 3.39 -8.31
CA TYR A 21 11.77 3.24 -9.40
C TYR A 21 13.19 3.69 -9.00
N ILE A 22 13.32 4.67 -8.11
CA ILE A 22 14.63 5.14 -7.61
C ILE A 22 15.38 4.04 -6.85
N ASP A 23 14.68 3.21 -6.08
CA ASP A 23 15.31 2.18 -5.25
C ASP A 23 15.32 0.80 -5.94
N TYR A 24 14.27 0.48 -6.69
CA TYR A 24 14.02 -0.86 -7.22
C TYR A 24 14.04 -0.95 -8.74
N ARG A 25 14.09 0.17 -9.49
CA ARG A 25 14.00 0.20 -10.96
C ARG A 25 12.82 -0.66 -11.45
N ASN A 26 13.04 -1.62 -12.34
CA ASN A 26 12.01 -2.52 -12.86
C ASN A 26 11.62 -3.65 -11.88
N LEU A 27 12.26 -3.77 -10.71
CA LEU A 27 12.01 -4.83 -9.72
C LEU A 27 10.83 -4.49 -8.79
N ARG A 28 9.66 -4.18 -9.36
CA ARG A 28 8.42 -3.96 -8.59
C ARG A 28 8.12 -5.08 -7.58
N PRO A 29 8.35 -6.39 -7.86
CA PRO A 29 8.11 -7.44 -6.87
C PRO A 29 8.92 -7.25 -5.58
N LYS A 30 10.18 -6.79 -5.67
CA LYS A 30 11.02 -6.53 -4.49
C LYS A 30 10.53 -5.35 -3.67
N TYR A 31 10.01 -4.31 -4.33
CA TYR A 31 9.36 -3.19 -3.64
C TYR A 31 8.15 -3.66 -2.83
N VAL A 32 7.28 -4.48 -3.42
CA VAL A 32 6.09 -5.01 -2.72
C VAL A 32 6.48 -5.97 -1.60
N GLU A 33 7.55 -6.75 -1.75
CA GLU A 33 8.10 -7.57 -0.66
C GLU A 33 8.58 -6.69 0.51
N ALA A 34 9.31 -5.61 0.23
CA ALA A 34 9.77 -4.68 1.25
C ALA A 34 8.64 -3.88 1.91
N PHE A 35 7.59 -3.53 1.15
CA PHE A 35 6.42 -2.81 1.64
C PHE A 35 5.78 -3.47 2.86
N TRP A 36 5.67 -4.81 2.89
CA TRP A 36 5.07 -5.54 4.01
C TRP A 36 5.81 -5.35 5.34
N ASN A 37 7.10 -5.04 5.32
CA ASN A 37 7.89 -4.77 6.52
C ASN A 37 7.63 -3.37 7.09
N LEU A 38 6.97 -2.48 6.34
CA LEU A 38 6.75 -1.08 6.68
C LEU A 38 5.28 -0.75 6.98
N VAL A 39 4.36 -1.71 6.81
CA VAL A 39 2.93 -1.48 7.02
C VAL A 39 2.65 -1.13 8.48
N ASN A 40 1.93 -0.02 8.69
CA ASN A 40 1.39 0.34 9.99
C ASN A 40 0.08 -0.41 10.26
N TRP A 41 0.18 -1.59 10.87
CA TRP A 41 -0.97 -2.44 11.16
C TRP A 41 -1.96 -1.84 12.18
N ASP A 42 -1.49 -1.02 13.12
CA ASP A 42 -2.38 -0.33 14.08
C ASP A 42 -3.33 0.63 13.37
N PHE A 43 -2.85 1.32 12.32
CA PHE A 43 -3.69 2.16 11.50
C PHE A 43 -4.73 1.34 10.72
N VAL A 44 -4.30 0.24 10.07
CA VAL A 44 -5.21 -0.66 9.34
C VAL A 44 -6.30 -1.20 10.26
N ALA A 45 -5.95 -1.64 11.47
CA ALA A 45 -6.90 -2.13 12.47
C ALA A 45 -7.90 -1.04 12.91
N LYS A 46 -7.44 0.22 13.07
CA LYS A 46 -8.32 1.36 13.37
C LYS A 46 -9.31 1.65 12.25
N GLN A 47 -8.90 1.54 10.98
CA GLN A 47 -9.80 1.72 9.84
C GLN A 47 -10.82 0.58 9.73
N PHE A 48 -10.43 -0.65 10.11
CA PHE A 48 -11.33 -1.80 10.08
C PHE A 48 -12.41 -1.76 11.18
N ALA A 49 -12.10 -1.17 12.33
CA ALA A 49 -13.00 -1.07 13.47
C ALA A 49 -13.93 0.17 13.44
N ALA A 50 -13.75 1.06 12.44
CA ALA A 50 -14.56 2.27 12.25
C ALA A 50 -15.89 1.97 11.54
#